data_AF-A0A8B6LRP6-F1
#
_entry.id   AF-A0A8B6LRP6-F1
#
_cell.length_a   1.000
_cell.length_b   1.000
_cell.length_c   1.000
_cell.angle_alpha   90.00
_cell.angle_beta   90.00
_cell.angle_gamma   90.00
#
_symmetry.space_group_name_H-M   'P 1'
#
loop_
_entity.id
_entity.type
_entity.pdbx_description
1 polymer ?
#
loop_
_entity_poly.entity_id
_entity_poly.type
_entity_poly.pdbx_seq_one_letter_code
_entity_poly.pdbx_strand_id
1 'polypeptide(L)'
;MTPELWPPLNLIRGMFARDASDDGAPGHGDTCVAWRPSRAAAAPRPNLESLLLLPLTELARRREAVARRAFAAHWAPGRLVGVTHEGRLFGVLLDRRVQGALWRGWMAAGEADWAGAFDVLLEPGDEPFEPMFGMVQAWNLLTLEEAPPPRARVLGELSATRLAAVRAVHDEWAAQQAPAIAPEPGRIALRNAGGAFSVLSGTPLGEADPRTDYQDLYREAAARLAVPAPADPAPRSQAVVPLHHEGWWTRTRRWFAADALVRPALAVLALVVVVQNAALLRVPDAGDADDVQFRSVPTDPAEPLSADLVVQWKKGIGLDEANALLAATGAVVVGGPDAQGRWRVHLVDVAQGQALLAASPLVESVGAP
;
A
#
# COMPACT_ATOMS: atom_id res chain seq x y z
N MET A 1 -14.44 4.33 -22.23
CA MET A 1 -15.12 3.64 -21.11
C MET A 1 -14.57 4.25 -19.84
N THR A 2 -15.40 4.82 -18.98
CA THR A 2 -14.95 5.34 -17.68
C THR A 2 -14.47 4.16 -16.84
N PRO A 3 -13.28 4.24 -16.21
CA PRO A 3 -12.81 3.17 -15.31
C PRO A 3 -13.82 2.99 -14.17
N GLU A 4 -14.20 1.75 -13.89
CA GLU A 4 -15.07 1.41 -12.76
C GLU A 4 -14.22 1.38 -11.49
N LEU A 5 -14.26 2.47 -10.72
CA LEU A 5 -13.51 2.60 -9.46
C LEU A 5 -14.18 1.81 -8.34
N TRP A 6 -13.39 1.07 -7.56
CA TRP A 6 -13.88 0.31 -6.41
C TRP A 6 -13.32 0.84 -5.08
N PRO A 7 -14.12 0.89 -4.01
CA PRO A 7 -15.55 0.66 -3.98
C PRO A 7 -16.33 1.74 -4.75
N PRO A 8 -17.57 1.47 -5.19
CA PRO A 8 -18.38 2.45 -5.89
C PRO A 8 -18.68 3.65 -4.99
N LEU A 9 -18.73 4.85 -5.58
CA LEU A 9 -18.84 6.10 -4.81
C LEU A 9 -20.09 6.16 -3.91
N ASN A 10 -21.21 5.57 -4.34
CA ASN A 10 -22.42 5.52 -3.53
C ASN A 10 -22.25 4.69 -2.26
N LEU A 11 -21.43 3.63 -2.29
CA LEU A 11 -21.09 2.85 -1.10
C LEU A 11 -20.25 3.70 -0.14
N ILE A 12 -19.26 4.42 -0.67
CA ILE A 12 -18.44 5.36 0.11
C ILE A 12 -19.35 6.44 0.73
N ARG A 13 -20.22 7.08 -0.06
CA ARG A 13 -21.21 8.06 0.43
C ARG A 13 -22.07 7.48 1.57
N GLY A 14 -22.50 6.22 1.45
CA GLY A 14 -23.25 5.52 2.50
C GLY A 14 -22.49 5.44 3.82
N MET A 15 -21.17 5.27 3.80
CA MET A 15 -20.33 5.29 5.00
C MET A 15 -20.30 6.68 5.68
N PHE A 16 -20.61 7.76 4.94
CA PHE A 16 -20.68 9.14 5.45
C PHE A 16 -22.11 9.66 5.66
N ALA A 17 -23.16 8.99 5.14
CA ALA A 17 -24.54 9.43 5.24
C ALA A 17 -25.12 9.17 6.63
N ARG A 18 -25.47 10.21 7.40
CA ARG A 18 -25.99 10.09 8.78
C ARG A 18 -27.24 9.19 8.81
N ASP A 19 -27.30 8.24 9.75
CA ASP A 19 -28.55 7.53 10.04
C ASP A 19 -29.54 8.55 10.61
N ALA A 20 -30.42 9.09 9.77
CA ALA A 20 -31.49 10.00 10.17
C ALA A 20 -32.66 9.26 10.87
N SER A 21 -32.38 8.12 11.51
CA SER A 21 -33.36 7.23 12.12
C SER A 21 -33.03 6.97 13.59
N ASP A 22 -32.87 8.06 14.34
CA ASP A 22 -32.94 8.01 15.81
C ASP A 22 -34.07 8.92 16.32
N ASP A 23 -35.23 8.78 15.67
CA ASP A 23 -36.54 9.19 16.20
C ASP A 23 -37.53 8.03 16.00
N GLY A 24 -37.65 7.18 17.02
CA GLY A 24 -38.86 6.39 17.29
C GLY A 24 -39.02 4.98 16.66
N ALA A 25 -38.88 3.98 17.53
CA ALA A 25 -39.45 2.62 17.50
C ALA A 25 -38.73 1.49 16.73
N PRO A 26 -38.76 0.23 17.24
CA PRO A 26 -38.03 -0.89 16.66
C PRO A 26 -38.82 -1.49 15.49
N GLY A 27 -38.49 -1.06 14.27
CA GLY A 27 -38.91 -1.70 13.03
C GLY A 27 -37.82 -2.63 12.51
N HIS A 28 -38.06 -3.94 12.52
CA HIS A 28 -37.24 -4.89 11.76
C HIS A 28 -37.37 -4.56 10.27
N GLY A 29 -36.32 -3.98 9.70
CA GLY A 29 -36.21 -3.63 8.28
C GLY A 29 -34.92 -4.16 7.70
N ASP A 30 -34.91 -5.46 7.42
CA ASP A 30 -33.83 -6.18 6.75
C ASP A 30 -33.83 -5.77 5.25
N THR A 31 -33.25 -4.62 4.93
CA THR A 31 -33.05 -4.18 3.53
C THR A 31 -31.65 -4.51 3.07
N CYS A 32 -31.40 -5.81 2.83
CA CYS A 32 -30.33 -6.26 1.95
C CYS A 32 -30.67 -5.82 0.52
N VAL A 33 -29.93 -4.84 -0.01
CA VAL A 33 -30.03 -4.48 -1.44
C VAL A 33 -29.37 -5.60 -2.26
N ALA A 34 -30.19 -6.56 -2.70
CA ALA A 34 -29.75 -7.65 -3.56
C ALA A 34 -29.45 -7.12 -4.98
N TRP A 35 -28.17 -7.03 -5.33
CA TRP A 35 -27.71 -6.82 -6.70
C TRP A 35 -28.05 -8.06 -7.54
N ARG A 36 -28.85 -7.91 -8.60
CA ARG A 36 -29.14 -8.96 -9.59
C ARG A 36 -28.23 -8.78 -10.82
N PRO A 37 -27.24 -9.67 -11.05
CA PRO A 37 -26.54 -9.68 -12.33
C PRO A 37 -27.48 -10.21 -13.43
N SER A 38 -27.50 -9.50 -14.56
CA SER A 38 -28.19 -9.94 -15.77
C SER A 38 -27.62 -11.28 -16.27
N ARG A 39 -28.51 -12.19 -16.63
CA ARG A 39 -28.21 -13.60 -16.96
C ARG A 39 -27.59 -13.71 -18.35
N ALA A 40 -26.27 -13.50 -18.45
CA ALA A 40 -25.48 -13.98 -19.58
C ALA A 40 -25.00 -15.43 -19.31
N ALA A 41 -24.99 -16.25 -20.35
CA ALA A 41 -24.65 -17.68 -20.28
C ALA A 41 -23.28 -17.91 -19.63
N ALA A 42 -23.24 -18.78 -18.62
CA ALA A 42 -22.11 -18.94 -17.72
C ALA A 42 -21.02 -19.88 -18.29
N ALA A 43 -19.84 -19.32 -18.55
CA ALA A 43 -18.60 -20.06 -18.47
C ALA A 43 -18.36 -20.55 -17.02
N PRO A 44 -17.60 -21.64 -16.79
CA PRO A 44 -17.28 -22.11 -15.44
C PRO A 44 -16.62 -20.99 -14.64
N ARG A 45 -17.31 -20.50 -13.60
CA ARG A 45 -16.81 -19.43 -12.73
C ARG A 45 -15.76 -20.03 -11.78
N PRO A 46 -14.59 -19.39 -11.62
CA PRO A 46 -13.64 -19.80 -10.60
C PRO A 46 -14.30 -19.73 -9.22
N ASN A 47 -13.94 -20.65 -8.32
CA ASN A 47 -14.49 -20.66 -6.96
C ASN A 47 -14.09 -19.36 -6.24
N LEU A 48 -15.07 -18.50 -6.02
CA LEU A 48 -14.92 -17.18 -5.38
C LEU A 48 -14.31 -17.29 -3.98
N GLU A 49 -14.60 -18.39 -3.27
CA GLU A 49 -14.01 -18.68 -1.96
C GLU A 49 -12.48 -18.83 -2.09
N SER A 50 -12.01 -19.62 -3.07
CA SER A 50 -10.58 -19.84 -3.28
C SER A 50 -9.82 -18.57 -3.68
N LEU A 51 -10.46 -17.66 -4.40
CA LEU A 51 -9.86 -16.38 -4.79
C LEU A 51 -9.76 -15.38 -3.62
N LEU A 52 -10.67 -15.44 -2.66
CA LEU A 52 -10.70 -14.53 -1.50
C LEU A 52 -9.88 -15.03 -0.31
N LEU A 53 -9.60 -16.34 -0.23
CA LEU A 53 -8.85 -16.93 0.89
C LEU A 53 -7.49 -16.24 1.09
N LEU A 54 -6.72 -16.03 0.03
CA LEU A 54 -5.38 -15.46 0.16
C LEU A 54 -5.40 -13.98 0.59
N PRO A 55 -6.20 -13.09 -0.05
CA PRO A 55 -6.37 -11.70 0.41
C PRO A 55 -6.88 -11.58 1.85
N LEU A 56 -7.85 -12.41 2.25
CA LEU A 56 -8.41 -12.38 3.61
C LEU A 56 -7.43 -12.91 4.65
N THR A 57 -6.66 -13.95 4.32
CA THR A 57 -5.60 -14.47 5.19
C THR A 57 -4.50 -13.43 5.40
N GLU A 58 -4.11 -12.73 4.33
CA GLU A 58 -3.15 -11.64 4.38
C GLU A 58 -3.64 -10.48 5.24
N LEU A 59 -4.90 -10.09 5.05
CA LEU A 59 -5.55 -9.06 5.87
C LEU A 59 -5.55 -9.46 7.35
N ALA A 60 -5.94 -10.70 7.67
CA ALA A 60 -5.94 -11.20 9.03
C ALA A 60 -4.55 -11.16 9.66
N ARG A 61 -3.52 -11.61 8.92
CA ARG A 61 -2.11 -11.58 9.36
C ARG A 61 -1.64 -10.16 9.70
N ARG A 62 -1.98 -9.17 8.88
CA ARG A 62 -1.59 -7.76 9.11
C ARG A 62 -2.28 -7.19 10.34
N ARG A 63 -3.58 -7.45 10.50
CA ARG A 63 -4.32 -7.00 11.69
C ARG A 63 -3.79 -7.66 12.97
N GLU A 64 -3.37 -8.91 12.90
CA GLU A 64 -2.69 -9.57 14.00
C GLU A 64 -1.32 -8.93 14.30
N ALA A 65 -0.53 -8.55 13.29
CA ALA A 65 0.73 -7.83 13.50
C ALA A 65 0.52 -6.48 14.22
N VAL A 66 -0.50 -5.72 13.83
CA VAL A 66 -0.94 -4.49 14.51
C VAL A 66 -1.33 -4.76 15.95
N ALA A 67 -2.12 -5.80 16.21
CA ALA A 67 -2.54 -6.17 17.56
C ALA A 67 -1.35 -6.57 18.44
N ARG A 68 -0.42 -7.37 17.92
CA ARG A 68 0.80 -7.81 18.63
C ARG A 68 1.74 -6.66 18.94
N ARG A 69 1.80 -5.63 18.10
CA ARG A 69 2.67 -4.46 18.31
C ARG A 69 2.34 -3.69 19.58
N ALA A 70 1.07 -3.74 20.04
CA ALA A 70 0.59 -3.14 21.28
C ALA A 70 1.06 -1.67 21.43
N PHE A 71 0.66 -0.82 20.49
CA PHE A 71 1.07 0.58 20.49
C PHE A 71 0.76 1.29 21.81
N ALA A 72 1.70 2.12 22.26
CA ALA A 72 1.45 3.01 23.38
C ALA A 72 0.37 4.02 22.99
N ALA A 73 -0.53 4.34 23.93
CA ALA A 73 -1.70 5.19 23.68
C ALA A 73 -1.38 6.69 23.49
N HIS A 74 -0.10 7.09 23.53
CA HIS A 74 0.29 8.50 23.40
C HIS A 74 0.37 8.91 21.93
N TRP A 75 -0.04 10.14 21.64
CA TRP A 75 0.10 10.73 20.31
C TRP A 75 1.55 11.15 20.04
N ALA A 76 2.02 10.92 18.83
CA ALA A 76 3.38 11.24 18.38
C ALA A 76 3.41 11.40 16.85
N PRO A 77 4.41 12.10 16.28
CA PRO A 77 4.65 12.11 14.84
C PRO A 77 4.73 10.70 14.26
N GLY A 78 4.09 10.47 13.12
CA GLY A 78 4.06 9.18 12.44
C GLY A 78 3.03 8.20 13.01
N ARG A 79 2.33 8.54 14.09
CA ARG A 79 1.23 7.72 14.61
C ARG A 79 0.02 7.85 13.70
N LEU A 80 -0.47 6.72 13.22
CA LEU A 80 -1.79 6.63 12.63
C LEU A 80 -2.79 6.38 13.75
N VAL A 81 -3.73 7.29 13.96
CA VAL A 81 -4.74 7.22 15.02
C VAL A 81 -6.14 7.07 14.44
N GLY A 82 -6.97 6.29 15.12
CA GLY A 82 -8.39 6.14 14.82
C GLY A 82 -9.20 7.11 15.67
N VAL A 83 -9.96 8.00 15.04
CA VAL A 83 -10.83 8.97 15.69
C VAL A 83 -12.28 8.56 15.46
N THR A 84 -12.99 8.27 16.55
CA THR A 84 -14.42 7.95 16.47
C THR A 84 -15.25 9.23 16.56
N HIS A 85 -16.06 9.51 15.53
CA HIS A 85 -16.98 10.64 15.49
C HIS A 85 -18.33 10.19 14.93
N GLU A 86 -19.42 10.48 15.65
CA GLU A 86 -20.79 10.04 15.32
C GLU A 86 -20.88 8.53 14.98
N GLY A 87 -20.23 7.69 15.79
CA GLY A 87 -20.24 6.23 15.63
C GLY A 87 -19.33 5.68 14.53
N ARG A 88 -18.57 6.55 13.84
CA ARG A 88 -17.70 6.17 12.71
C ARG A 88 -16.24 6.34 13.05
N LEU A 89 -15.42 5.44 12.54
CA LEU A 89 -13.98 5.48 12.70
C LEU A 89 -13.32 6.17 11.51
N PHE A 90 -12.55 7.22 11.79
CA PHE A 90 -11.72 7.91 10.80
C PHE A 90 -10.24 7.71 11.12
N GLY A 91 -9.41 7.54 10.10
CA GLY A 91 -7.96 7.46 10.25
C GLY A 91 -7.33 8.83 10.11
N VAL A 92 -6.37 9.16 10.97
CA VAL A 92 -5.57 10.38 10.86
C VAL A 92 -4.10 10.05 11.13
N LEU A 93 -3.22 10.38 10.18
CA LEU A 93 -1.77 10.32 10.39
C LEU A 93 -1.31 11.62 11.07
N LEU A 94 -0.76 11.50 12.28
CA LEU A 94 -0.24 12.64 13.03
C LEU A 94 1.12 13.08 12.51
N ASP A 95 1.27 14.38 12.27
CA ASP A 95 2.50 14.99 11.78
C ASP A 95 3.32 15.62 12.90
N ARG A 96 2.73 16.62 13.55
CA ARG A 96 3.39 17.45 14.55
C ARG A 96 2.39 18.04 15.52
N ARG A 97 2.87 18.31 16.72
CA ARG A 97 2.14 19.07 17.73
C ARG A 97 2.26 20.56 17.42
N VAL A 98 1.14 21.29 17.39
CA VAL A 98 1.11 22.73 17.08
C VAL A 98 1.22 23.55 18.36
N GLN A 99 0.24 23.41 19.26
CA GLN A 99 0.20 24.12 20.55
C GLN A 99 -0.67 23.35 21.54
N GLY A 100 -0.28 23.29 22.82
CA GLY A 100 -1.11 22.66 23.85
C GLY A 100 -1.43 21.21 23.46
N ALA A 101 -2.69 20.80 23.49
CA ALA A 101 -3.12 19.46 23.05
C ALA A 101 -3.41 19.37 21.53
N LEU A 102 -3.13 20.41 20.74
CA LEU A 102 -3.44 20.43 19.32
C LEU A 102 -2.36 19.74 18.48
N TRP A 103 -2.81 18.83 17.63
CA TRP A 103 -2.00 18.05 16.71
C TRP A 103 -2.45 18.29 15.29
N ARG A 104 -1.50 18.50 14.39
CA ARG A 104 -1.75 18.56 12.97
C ARG A 104 -1.44 17.22 12.32
N GLY A 105 -2.22 16.87 11.32
CA GLY A 105 -2.06 15.63 10.57
C GLY A 105 -2.86 15.63 9.28
N TRP A 106 -2.90 14.48 8.63
CA TRP A 106 -3.63 14.24 7.39
C TRP A 106 -4.64 13.10 7.58
N MET A 107 -5.77 13.18 6.87
CA MET A 107 -6.71 12.07 6.81
C MET A 107 -6.05 10.82 6.20
N ALA A 108 -6.47 9.66 6.66
CA ALA A 108 -6.12 8.37 6.10
C ALA A 108 -7.37 7.58 5.71
N ALA A 109 -7.25 6.80 4.64
CA ALA A 109 -8.34 6.14 3.93
C ALA A 109 -7.89 4.75 3.42
N GLY A 110 -8.83 3.94 2.91
CA GLY A 110 -8.56 2.60 2.40
C GLY A 110 -8.81 2.42 0.90
N GLU A 111 -9.39 3.42 0.23
CA GLU A 111 -9.88 3.28 -1.14
C GLU A 111 -8.80 3.63 -2.18
N ALA A 112 -7.87 2.69 -2.43
CA ALA A 112 -6.72 2.91 -3.31
C ALA A 112 -7.09 3.33 -4.76
N ASP A 113 -8.16 2.79 -5.35
CA ASP A 113 -8.58 3.16 -6.71
C ASP A 113 -8.97 4.65 -6.83
N TRP A 114 -9.31 5.27 -5.70
CA TRP A 114 -9.69 6.68 -5.61
C TRP A 114 -8.50 7.61 -5.41
N ALA A 115 -7.27 7.07 -5.30
CA ALA A 115 -6.07 7.86 -5.12
C ALA A 115 -5.87 8.87 -6.26
N GLY A 116 -5.53 10.10 -5.88
CA GLY A 116 -4.97 11.13 -6.73
C GLY A 116 -3.46 11.26 -6.56
N ALA A 117 -2.86 12.22 -7.28
CA ALA A 117 -1.42 12.48 -7.28
C ALA A 117 -0.81 12.84 -5.92
N PHE A 118 -1.64 13.36 -5.00
CA PHE A 118 -1.23 13.82 -3.68
C PHE A 118 -1.65 12.86 -2.56
N ASP A 119 -2.07 11.65 -2.92
CA ASP A 119 -2.28 10.56 -1.98
C ASP A 119 -1.04 9.67 -1.93
N VAL A 120 -0.70 9.17 -0.74
CA VAL A 120 0.42 8.26 -0.53
C VAL A 120 -0.11 6.92 -0.07
N LEU A 121 0.05 5.89 -0.91
CA LEU A 121 -0.30 4.52 -0.55
C LEU A 121 0.82 3.92 0.29
N LEU A 122 0.43 3.29 1.39
CA LEU A 122 1.31 2.61 2.34
C LEU A 122 1.56 1.19 1.86
N GLU A 123 2.84 0.82 1.80
CA GLU A 123 3.28 -0.49 1.35
C GLU A 123 3.44 -1.45 2.54
N PRO A 124 3.56 -2.77 2.29
CA PRO A 124 3.86 -3.73 3.37
C PRO A 124 5.14 -3.38 4.15
N GLY A 125 6.10 -2.69 3.52
CA GLY A 125 7.31 -2.20 4.19
C GLY A 125 7.09 -1.04 5.17
N ASP A 126 5.90 -0.42 5.15
CA ASP A 126 5.50 0.66 6.06
C ASP A 126 4.76 0.15 7.30
N GLU A 127 4.57 -1.16 7.41
CA GLU A 127 3.95 -1.81 8.56
C GLU A 127 4.77 -1.61 9.85
N PRO A 128 4.11 -1.63 11.03
CA PRO A 128 2.71 -1.99 11.25
C PRO A 128 1.72 -0.81 11.16
N PHE A 129 0.62 -1.01 10.43
CA PHE A 129 -0.56 -0.14 10.43
C PHE A 129 -1.84 -0.92 10.09
N GLU A 130 -3.00 -0.43 10.51
CA GLU A 130 -4.32 -1.01 10.19
C GLU A 130 -4.60 -0.85 8.68
N PRO A 131 -4.72 -1.96 7.91
CA PRO A 131 -4.85 -1.88 6.45
C PRO A 131 -6.05 -1.09 5.92
N MET A 132 -7.12 -0.91 6.70
CA MET A 132 -8.25 -0.06 6.30
C MET A 132 -7.88 1.42 6.12
N PHE A 133 -6.68 1.82 6.58
CA PHE A 133 -6.12 3.16 6.49
C PHE A 133 -4.78 3.14 5.73
N GLY A 134 -4.70 2.32 4.68
CA GLY A 134 -3.50 2.13 3.86
C GLY A 134 -3.18 3.24 2.87
N MET A 135 -3.90 4.36 2.88
CA MET A 135 -3.64 5.53 2.04
C MET A 135 -3.70 6.80 2.87
N VAL A 136 -2.71 7.68 2.74
CA VAL A 136 -2.65 8.98 3.42
C VAL A 136 -2.96 10.09 2.42
N GLN A 137 -3.96 10.91 2.72
CA GLN A 137 -4.41 12.01 1.89
C GLN A 137 -3.59 13.28 2.20
N ALA A 138 -2.42 13.44 1.58
CA ALA A 138 -1.51 14.54 1.92
C ALA A 138 -2.08 15.94 1.57
N TRP A 139 -3.13 15.99 0.77
CA TRP A 139 -3.92 17.20 0.49
C TRP A 139 -4.99 17.51 1.55
N ASN A 140 -5.37 16.55 2.39
CA ASN A 140 -6.47 16.67 3.37
C ASN A 140 -5.94 16.87 4.79
N LEU A 141 -5.41 18.08 5.03
CA LEU A 141 -4.81 18.49 6.29
C LEU A 141 -5.88 18.89 7.31
N LEU A 142 -5.75 18.43 8.56
CA LEU A 142 -6.61 18.83 9.67
C LEU A 142 -5.83 19.01 10.97
N THR A 143 -6.47 19.68 11.94
CA THR A 143 -5.96 19.82 13.31
C THR A 143 -6.93 19.14 14.28
N LEU A 144 -6.41 18.24 15.11
CA LEU A 144 -7.13 17.53 16.15
C LEU A 144 -6.70 18.02 17.53
N GLU A 145 -7.58 17.86 18.51
CA GLU A 145 -7.23 18.05 19.92
C GLU A 145 -7.11 16.69 20.62
N GLU A 146 -6.00 16.49 21.33
CA GLU A 146 -5.76 15.34 22.18
C GLU A 146 -6.57 15.49 23.49
N ALA A 147 -7.85 15.11 23.48
CA ALA A 147 -8.74 15.22 24.63
C ALA A 147 -8.58 14.04 25.62
N PRO A 148 -8.56 14.26 26.96
CA PRO A 148 -8.51 13.19 27.95
C PRO A 148 -9.89 12.54 28.25
N PRO A 149 -9.94 11.22 28.52
CA PRO A 149 -8.93 10.23 28.17
C PRO A 149 -8.96 10.02 26.64
N PRO A 150 -7.81 9.86 25.97
CA PRO A 150 -7.79 9.80 24.52
C PRO A 150 -8.62 8.59 24.06
N ARG A 151 -9.77 8.88 23.47
CA ARG A 151 -10.62 7.89 22.76
C ARG A 151 -10.00 7.47 21.42
N ALA A 152 -8.84 8.05 21.06
CA ALA A 152 -8.15 7.75 19.83
C ALA A 152 -7.21 6.57 20.01
N ARG A 153 -7.55 5.46 19.36
CA ARG A 153 -6.74 4.24 19.34
C ARG A 153 -5.60 4.44 18.36
N VAL A 154 -4.35 4.17 18.75
CA VAL A 154 -3.26 4.09 17.78
C VAL A 154 -3.46 2.84 16.93
N LEU A 155 -3.54 3.03 15.62
CA LEU A 155 -3.80 2.02 14.60
C LEU A 155 -2.55 1.68 13.78
N GLY A 156 -1.49 2.48 13.88
CA GLY A 156 -0.25 2.26 13.15
C GLY A 156 0.86 3.22 13.54
N GLU A 157 2.06 2.93 13.03
CA GLU A 157 3.25 3.77 13.20
C GLU A 157 4.06 3.75 11.91
N LEU A 158 4.16 4.91 11.25
CA LEU A 158 5.03 5.09 10.11
C LEU A 158 6.44 5.44 10.55
N SER A 159 7.42 4.97 9.79
CA SER A 159 8.82 5.37 9.96
C SER A 159 8.98 6.88 9.73
N ALA A 160 10.02 7.46 10.34
CA ALA A 160 10.35 8.88 10.12
C ALA A 160 10.62 9.19 8.63
N THR A 161 11.21 8.25 7.90
CA THR A 161 11.44 8.37 6.45
C THR A 161 10.13 8.41 5.68
N ARG A 162 9.18 7.51 5.99
CA ARG A 162 7.88 7.52 5.32
C ARG A 162 7.07 8.77 5.66
N LEU A 163 7.10 9.22 6.92
CA LEU A 163 6.47 10.50 7.31
C LEU A 163 7.10 11.69 6.56
N ALA A 164 8.42 11.70 6.34
CA ALA A 164 9.07 12.72 5.53
C ALA A 164 8.64 12.67 4.06
N ALA A 165 8.41 11.47 3.50
CA ALA A 165 7.86 11.33 2.16
C ALA A 165 6.43 11.90 2.06
N VAL A 166 5.57 11.65 3.05
CA VAL A 166 4.22 12.26 3.11
C VAL A 166 4.29 13.78 3.17
N ARG A 167 5.20 14.34 3.98
CA ARG A 167 5.45 15.80 4.02
C ARG A 167 5.88 16.35 2.66
N ALA A 168 6.77 15.66 1.96
CA ALA A 168 7.22 16.09 0.63
C ALA A 168 6.05 16.12 -0.38
N VAL A 169 5.16 15.13 -0.35
CA VAL A 169 3.95 15.12 -1.19
C VAL A 169 2.97 16.24 -0.78
N HIS A 170 2.86 16.53 0.51
CA HIS A 170 2.07 17.68 0.99
C HIS A 170 2.64 19.01 0.48
N ASP A 171 3.97 19.18 0.50
CA ASP A 171 4.63 20.39 -0.01
C ASP A 171 4.40 20.56 -1.51
N GLU A 172 4.44 19.48 -2.30
CA GLU A 172 4.07 19.48 -3.72
C GLU A 172 2.62 19.92 -3.94
N TRP A 173 1.68 19.38 -3.15
CA TRP A 173 0.28 19.81 -3.20
C TRP A 173 0.15 21.30 -2.86
N ALA A 174 0.80 21.77 -1.79
CA ALA A 174 0.77 23.17 -1.39
C ALA A 174 1.35 24.10 -2.47
N ALA A 175 2.36 23.62 -3.21
CA ALA A 175 2.95 24.31 -4.36
C ALA A 175 2.18 24.11 -5.67
N GLN A 176 1.10 23.30 -5.68
CA GLN A 176 0.35 22.89 -6.87
C GLN A 176 1.22 22.23 -7.95
N GLN A 177 2.24 21.48 -7.51
CA GLN A 177 3.19 20.77 -8.36
C GLN A 177 2.72 19.32 -8.59
N ALA A 178 1.69 19.16 -9.41
CA ALA A 178 1.26 17.83 -9.83
C ALA A 178 2.31 17.16 -10.73
N PRO A 179 2.48 15.82 -10.66
CA PRO A 179 3.35 15.10 -11.56
C PRO A 179 2.88 15.26 -13.01
N ALA A 180 3.82 15.38 -13.95
CA ALA A 180 3.56 15.58 -15.37
C ALA A 180 3.15 14.28 -16.09
N ILE A 181 2.13 13.59 -15.55
CA ILE A 181 1.55 12.37 -16.12
C ILE A 181 0.07 12.60 -16.45
N ALA A 182 -0.45 11.85 -17.41
CA ALA A 182 -1.85 11.95 -17.81
C ALA A 182 -2.79 11.55 -16.65
N PRO A 183 -3.95 12.22 -16.50
CA PRO A 183 -5.00 11.77 -15.58
C PRO A 183 -5.58 10.42 -15.97
N GLU A 184 -5.45 9.42 -15.11
CA GLU A 184 -6.03 8.08 -15.28
C GLU A 184 -6.54 7.55 -13.93
N PRO A 185 -7.83 7.75 -13.60
CA PRO A 185 -8.41 7.23 -12.36
C PRO A 185 -8.24 5.72 -12.21
N GLY A 186 -8.01 5.25 -10.98
CA GLY A 186 -7.74 3.83 -10.68
C GLY A 186 -6.30 3.40 -10.94
N ARG A 187 -5.44 4.28 -11.46
CA ARG A 187 -4.04 3.96 -11.73
C ARG A 187 -3.13 4.44 -10.60
N ILE A 188 -2.29 3.51 -10.12
CA ILE A 188 -1.24 3.78 -9.13
C ILE A 188 0.13 3.74 -9.81
N ALA A 189 0.97 4.70 -9.44
CA ALA A 189 2.33 4.83 -9.96
C ALA A 189 3.33 5.02 -8.82
N LEU A 190 4.48 4.39 -8.96
CA LEU A 190 5.68 4.71 -8.20
C LEU A 190 6.30 5.97 -8.78
N ARG A 191 6.49 7.00 -7.97
CA ARG A 191 7.10 8.27 -8.39
C ARG A 191 8.05 8.80 -7.34
N ASN A 192 8.89 9.75 -7.75
CA ASN A 192 9.68 10.54 -6.82
C ASN A 192 8.85 11.71 -6.27
N ALA A 193 8.98 11.97 -4.98
CA ALA A 193 8.42 13.11 -4.28
C ALA A 193 9.54 13.91 -3.60
N GLY A 194 9.51 15.23 -3.75
CA GLY A 194 10.53 16.15 -3.22
C GLY A 194 11.96 15.82 -3.64
N GLY A 195 12.13 15.12 -4.78
CA GLY A 195 13.43 14.71 -5.33
C GLY A 195 14.23 13.68 -4.51
N ALA A 196 13.66 13.11 -3.44
CA ALA A 196 14.40 12.24 -2.52
C ALA A 196 13.62 11.01 -2.04
N PHE A 197 12.29 11.00 -2.19
CA PHE A 197 11.45 9.94 -1.65
C PHE A 197 10.71 9.22 -2.77
N SER A 198 10.73 7.89 -2.74
CA SER A 198 9.90 7.07 -3.62
C SER A 198 8.54 6.80 -2.95
N VAL A 199 7.44 7.13 -3.64
CA VAL A 199 6.07 7.00 -3.14
C VAL A 199 5.19 6.33 -4.19
N LEU A 200 4.24 5.51 -3.73
CA LEU A 200 3.12 5.08 -4.55
C LEU A 200 2.00 6.12 -4.41
N SER A 201 1.56 6.70 -5.52
CA SER A 201 0.45 7.65 -5.56
C SER A 201 -0.48 7.34 -6.73
N GLY A 202 -1.68 7.93 -6.73
CA GLY A 202 -2.52 7.96 -7.91
C GLY A 202 -1.98 8.92 -8.98
N THR A 203 -2.75 9.12 -10.04
CA THR A 203 -2.48 10.13 -11.07
C THR A 203 -3.14 11.47 -10.74
N PRO A 204 -2.76 12.58 -11.42
CA PRO A 204 -3.50 13.83 -11.35
C PRO A 204 -4.99 13.64 -11.69
N LEU A 205 -5.82 14.56 -11.20
CA LEU A 205 -7.25 14.59 -11.49
C LEU A 205 -7.47 15.14 -12.90
N GLY A 206 -8.38 14.52 -13.64
CA GLY A 206 -8.77 14.95 -14.98
C GLY A 206 -9.90 15.97 -14.97
N GLU A 207 -10.34 16.37 -16.17
CA GLU A 207 -11.58 17.13 -16.32
C GLU A 207 -12.79 16.21 -16.03
N ALA A 208 -13.75 16.69 -15.24
CA ALA A 208 -14.94 15.93 -14.80
C ALA A 208 -14.60 14.58 -14.13
N ASP A 209 -13.55 14.56 -13.29
CA ASP A 209 -13.07 13.37 -12.61
C ASP A 209 -13.98 12.97 -11.43
N PRO A 210 -14.47 11.70 -11.36
CA PRO A 210 -15.31 11.25 -10.25
C PRO A 210 -14.61 11.32 -8.90
N ARG A 211 -13.27 11.29 -8.86
CA ARG A 211 -12.49 11.42 -7.62
C ARG A 211 -12.66 12.79 -6.96
N THR A 212 -13.14 13.80 -7.68
CA THR A 212 -13.46 15.11 -7.11
C THR A 212 -14.53 15.00 -6.01
N ASP A 213 -15.64 14.29 -6.30
CA ASP A 213 -16.71 14.06 -5.33
C ASP A 213 -16.21 13.26 -4.12
N TYR A 214 -15.32 12.29 -4.34
CA TYR A 214 -14.68 11.53 -3.27
C TYR A 214 -13.84 12.43 -2.37
N GLN A 215 -13.03 13.33 -2.95
CA GLN A 215 -12.25 14.28 -2.19
C GLN A 215 -13.15 15.20 -1.36
N ASP A 216 -14.26 15.68 -1.93
CA ASP A 216 -15.21 16.54 -1.23
C ASP A 216 -15.79 15.86 0.02
N LEU A 217 -16.19 14.58 -0.06
CA LEU A 217 -16.66 13.81 1.10
C LEU A 217 -15.63 13.76 2.23
N TYR A 218 -14.37 13.55 1.88
CA TYR A 218 -13.28 13.48 2.86
C TYR A 218 -12.90 14.85 3.41
N ARG A 219 -13.03 15.94 2.64
CA ARG A 219 -12.88 17.32 3.16
C ARG A 219 -13.98 17.65 4.16
N GLU A 220 -15.22 17.29 3.85
CA GLU A 220 -16.34 17.48 4.77
C GLU A 220 -16.14 16.68 6.07
N ALA A 221 -15.66 15.45 5.97
CA ALA A 221 -15.35 14.63 7.13
C ALA A 221 -14.22 15.25 7.97
N ALA A 222 -13.13 15.70 7.33
CA ALA A 222 -12.04 16.38 8.02
C ALA A 222 -12.53 17.66 8.71
N ALA A 223 -13.40 18.45 8.07
CA ALA A 223 -13.97 19.66 8.65
C ALA A 223 -14.83 19.39 9.90
N ARG A 224 -15.55 18.26 9.96
CA ARG A 224 -16.30 17.83 11.15
C ARG A 224 -15.41 17.40 12.31
N LEU A 225 -14.22 16.86 12.01
CA LEU A 225 -13.24 16.43 13.02
C LEU A 225 -12.33 17.58 13.49
N ALA A 226 -12.10 18.56 12.63
CA ALA A 226 -11.11 19.59 12.86
C ALA A 226 -11.51 20.52 14.00
N VAL A 227 -10.55 20.82 14.86
CA VAL A 227 -10.63 21.92 15.83
C VAL A 227 -10.00 23.16 15.19
N PRO A 228 -10.58 24.36 15.39
CA PRO A 228 -9.97 25.60 14.91
C PRO A 228 -8.53 25.73 15.43
N ALA A 229 -7.58 25.73 14.50
CA ALA A 229 -6.18 25.98 14.84
C ALA A 229 -5.89 27.49 14.83
N PRO A 230 -4.97 27.96 15.68
CA PRO A 230 -4.37 29.27 15.46
C PRO A 230 -3.69 29.28 14.09
N ALA A 231 -3.83 30.39 13.35
CA ALA A 231 -3.23 30.55 12.04
C ALA A 231 -1.71 30.32 12.11
N ASP A 232 -1.19 29.45 11.25
CA ASP A 232 0.26 29.35 11.06
C ASP A 232 0.77 30.72 10.58
N PRO A 233 1.92 31.22 11.08
CA PRO A 233 2.57 32.35 10.45
C PRO A 233 2.89 31.95 9.01
N ALA A 234 2.27 32.66 8.06
CA ALA A 234 2.46 32.42 6.64
C ALA A 234 3.95 32.28 6.29
N PRO A 235 4.34 31.34 5.41
CA PRO A 235 5.69 31.34 4.89
C PRO A 235 5.94 32.70 4.23
N ARG A 236 6.91 33.45 4.73
CA ARG A 236 7.31 34.72 4.12
C ARG A 236 7.78 34.42 2.70
N SER A 237 6.97 34.78 1.72
CA SER A 237 7.34 34.80 0.30
C SER A 237 8.57 35.68 0.14
N GLN A 238 9.75 35.06 0.06
CA GLN A 238 10.94 35.75 -0.41
C GLN A 238 10.80 35.91 -1.92
N ALA A 239 10.81 37.15 -2.38
CA ALA A 239 10.75 37.51 -3.78
C ALA A 239 11.82 36.75 -4.57
N VAL A 240 11.39 36.11 -5.65
CA VAL A 240 12.25 35.38 -6.58
C VAL A 240 13.16 36.37 -7.30
N VAL A 241 14.45 36.29 -7.02
CA VAL A 241 15.52 36.80 -7.88
C VAL A 241 16.09 35.58 -8.62
N PRO A 242 16.16 35.55 -9.96
CA PRO A 242 16.70 34.42 -10.66
C PRO A 242 18.24 34.48 -10.62
N LEU A 243 18.88 33.40 -10.16
CA LEU A 243 20.02 32.72 -10.81
C LEU A 243 20.88 31.89 -9.83
N HIS A 244 21.31 30.75 -10.37
CA HIS A 244 22.45 29.90 -10.03
C HIS A 244 22.40 28.93 -8.83
N HIS A 245 22.62 27.66 -9.21
CA HIS A 245 22.87 26.47 -8.42
C HIS A 245 24.09 26.61 -7.48
N GLU A 246 23.94 27.19 -6.29
CA GLU A 246 24.84 26.92 -5.16
C GLU A 246 24.10 27.05 -3.82
N GLY A 247 24.08 25.98 -3.00
CA GLY A 247 23.72 26.12 -1.58
C GLY A 247 22.84 25.06 -0.91
N TRP A 248 22.53 23.91 -1.52
CA TRP A 248 21.76 22.86 -0.80
C TRP A 248 22.59 22.18 0.32
N TRP A 249 23.90 22.05 0.12
CA TRP A 249 24.84 21.43 1.06
C TRP A 249 25.07 22.20 2.37
N THR A 250 24.76 23.50 2.43
CA THR A 250 24.93 24.30 3.65
C THR A 250 23.71 24.22 4.57
N ARG A 251 22.52 23.89 4.04
CA ARG A 251 21.31 23.64 4.83
C ARG A 251 21.29 22.25 5.46
N THR A 252 21.83 21.24 4.78
CA THR A 252 21.93 19.87 5.31
C THR A 252 22.98 19.76 6.43
N ARG A 253 24.11 20.48 6.36
CA ARG A 253 25.13 20.45 7.43
C ARG A 253 24.67 20.95 8.80
N ARG A 254 23.65 21.81 8.87
CA ARG A 254 23.12 22.32 10.15
C ARG A 254 22.22 21.30 10.86
N TRP A 255 21.68 20.31 10.15
CA TRP A 255 20.86 19.23 10.69
C TRP A 255 21.68 18.01 11.14
N PHE A 256 22.86 17.75 10.54
CA PHE A 256 23.68 16.59 10.85
C PHE A 256 24.74 16.79 11.95
N ALA A 257 24.80 17.96 12.59
CA ALA A 257 25.82 18.26 13.61
C ALA A 257 25.51 17.73 15.02
N ALA A 258 24.36 17.09 15.25
CA ALA A 258 23.89 16.75 16.60
C ALA A 258 24.13 15.31 17.08
N ASP A 259 24.67 14.38 16.28
CA ASP A 259 24.93 13.01 16.75
C ASP A 259 26.10 12.35 16.03
N ALA A 260 27.32 12.62 16.50
CA ALA A 260 28.56 12.24 15.82
C ALA A 260 29.18 10.89 16.26
N LEU A 261 28.59 10.16 17.21
CA LEU A 261 29.31 9.05 17.87
C LEU A 261 28.79 7.62 17.60
N VAL A 262 27.66 7.42 16.90
CA VAL A 262 27.08 6.06 16.75
C VAL A 262 27.13 5.51 15.31
N ARG A 263 27.56 6.30 14.31
CA ARG A 263 27.28 5.96 12.90
C ARG A 263 28.33 5.25 12.03
N PRO A 264 29.61 5.00 12.40
CA PRO A 264 30.50 4.32 11.46
C PRO A 264 30.18 2.83 11.26
N ALA A 265 29.44 2.18 12.16
CA ALA A 265 29.06 0.77 12.03
C ALA A 265 27.84 0.52 11.10
N LEU A 266 26.92 1.47 11.01
CA LEU A 266 25.66 1.33 10.24
C LEU A 266 25.83 1.64 8.74
N ALA A 267 26.77 2.51 8.39
CA ALA A 267 27.08 2.84 7.00
C ALA A 267 27.73 1.67 6.24
N VAL A 268 28.54 0.85 6.94
CA VAL A 268 29.17 -0.34 6.35
C VAL A 268 28.13 -1.44 6.09
N LEU A 269 27.14 -1.60 6.98
CA LEU A 269 26.07 -2.59 6.82
C LEU A 269 25.07 -2.22 5.71
N ALA A 270 24.77 -0.92 5.55
CA ALA A 270 23.96 -0.42 4.43
C ALA A 270 24.68 -0.56 3.07
N LEU A 271 26.02 -0.43 3.04
CA LEU A 271 26.80 -0.61 1.81
C LEU A 271 26.83 -2.08 1.36
N VAL A 272 26.94 -3.04 2.29
CA VAL A 272 26.96 -4.48 1.97
C VAL A 272 25.61 -4.95 1.40
N VAL A 273 24.49 -4.40 1.89
CA VAL A 273 23.14 -4.74 1.38
C VAL A 273 22.88 -4.14 -0.01
N VAL A 274 23.41 -2.96 -0.30
CA VAL A 274 23.25 -2.32 -1.63
C VAL A 274 24.08 -3.03 -2.71
N VAL A 275 25.29 -3.52 -2.37
CA VAL A 275 26.15 -4.22 -3.33
C VAL A 275 25.60 -5.60 -3.71
N GLN A 276 24.91 -6.30 -2.81
CA GLN A 276 24.27 -7.58 -3.12
C GLN A 276 23.03 -7.44 -4.03
N ASN A 277 22.30 -6.32 -3.95
CA ASN A 277 21.15 -6.06 -4.83
C ASN A 277 21.54 -5.49 -6.20
N ALA A 278 22.67 -4.80 -6.32
CA ALA A 278 23.15 -4.27 -7.61
C ALA A 278 23.66 -5.37 -8.58
N ALA A 279 24.02 -6.55 -8.07
CA ALA A 279 24.46 -7.67 -8.90
C ALA A 279 23.31 -8.42 -9.60
N LEU A 280 22.07 -8.27 -9.12
CA LEU A 280 20.87 -8.92 -9.69
C LEU A 280 20.15 -8.05 -10.73
N LEU A 281 20.58 -6.80 -10.92
CA LEU A 281 19.98 -5.86 -11.88
C LEU A 281 21.06 -5.34 -12.83
N ARG A 282 21.50 -6.18 -13.77
CA ARG A 282 22.26 -5.74 -14.95
C ARG A 282 21.44 -5.99 -16.21
N VAL A 283 20.85 -4.93 -16.76
CA VAL A 283 20.57 -4.74 -18.21
C VAL A 283 20.59 -3.21 -18.49
N PRO A 284 21.07 -2.75 -19.67
CA PRO A 284 21.80 -1.49 -19.82
C PRO A 284 20.98 -0.27 -20.26
N ASP A 285 21.49 0.88 -19.82
CA ASP A 285 21.51 2.22 -20.43
C ASP A 285 20.45 2.58 -21.50
N ALA A 286 19.53 3.48 -21.15
CA ALA A 286 19.06 4.56 -22.02
C ALA A 286 18.20 5.59 -21.25
N GLY A 287 18.78 6.77 -21.01
CA GLY A 287 18.08 8.05 -21.22
C GLY A 287 17.19 8.62 -20.10
N ASP A 288 17.82 9.35 -19.18
CA ASP A 288 17.36 10.57 -18.49
C ASP A 288 15.91 11.04 -18.80
N ALA A 289 14.96 10.60 -17.96
CA ALA A 289 13.67 11.25 -17.71
C ALA A 289 13.21 10.86 -16.31
N ASP A 290 12.47 11.74 -15.62
CA ASP A 290 11.84 11.47 -14.31
C ASP A 290 11.02 10.16 -14.35
N ASP A 291 11.62 9.06 -13.91
CA ASP A 291 11.05 7.72 -14.06
C ASP A 291 9.90 7.50 -13.07
N VAL A 292 8.68 7.82 -13.52
CA VAL A 292 7.44 7.36 -12.90
C VAL A 292 7.17 5.93 -13.39
N GLN A 293 7.34 4.95 -12.51
CA GLN A 293 7.10 3.54 -12.82
C GLN A 293 5.67 3.16 -12.44
N PHE A 294 4.81 2.94 -13.43
CA PHE A 294 3.45 2.48 -13.19
C PHE A 294 3.44 1.02 -12.75
N ARG A 295 2.82 0.72 -11.61
CA ARG A 295 2.48 -0.67 -11.26
C ARG A 295 1.09 -0.95 -11.80
N SER A 296 1.01 -1.70 -12.89
CA SER A 296 -0.24 -2.36 -13.27
C SER A 296 -0.56 -3.44 -12.24
N VAL A 297 -1.81 -3.47 -11.76
CA VAL A 297 -2.40 -4.71 -11.24
C VAL A 297 -2.31 -5.73 -12.38
N PRO A 298 -1.87 -6.99 -12.16
CA PRO A 298 -1.80 -7.96 -13.25
C PRO A 298 -3.23 -8.26 -13.72
N THR A 299 -3.64 -7.64 -14.82
CA THR A 299 -4.84 -8.00 -15.58
C THR A 299 -4.48 -8.80 -16.84
N ASP A 300 -3.23 -9.25 -16.93
CA ASP A 300 -2.83 -10.31 -17.85
C ASP A 300 -2.28 -11.49 -17.04
N PRO A 301 -2.64 -12.74 -17.40
CA PRO A 301 -2.11 -13.91 -16.72
C PRO A 301 -0.59 -13.83 -16.77
N ALA A 302 0.05 -13.96 -15.61
CA ALA A 302 1.49 -14.13 -15.51
C ALA A 302 1.96 -15.05 -16.64
N GLU A 303 2.98 -14.63 -17.38
CA GLU A 303 3.62 -15.50 -18.37
C GLU A 303 3.80 -16.87 -17.69
N PRO A 304 3.27 -17.95 -18.28
CA PRO A 304 3.32 -19.24 -17.63
C PRO A 304 4.79 -19.58 -17.40
N LEU A 305 5.18 -19.72 -16.13
CA LEU A 305 6.46 -20.32 -15.75
C LEU A 305 6.61 -21.56 -16.63
N SER A 306 7.58 -21.54 -17.54
CA SER A 306 7.78 -22.67 -18.44
C SER A 306 8.25 -23.86 -17.59
N ALA A 307 7.61 -25.01 -17.78
CA ALA A 307 7.99 -26.20 -17.05
C ALA A 307 9.39 -26.63 -17.50
N ASP A 308 10.32 -26.77 -16.56
CA ASP A 308 11.67 -27.24 -16.86
C ASP A 308 11.73 -28.77 -16.87
N LEU A 309 10.83 -29.43 -16.13
CA LEU A 309 10.79 -30.89 -15.99
C LEU A 309 9.36 -31.42 -15.81
N VAL A 310 9.20 -32.70 -16.16
CA VAL A 310 8.03 -33.52 -15.84
C VAL A 310 8.43 -34.61 -14.85
N VAL A 311 7.72 -34.67 -13.72
CA VAL A 311 7.92 -35.61 -12.62
C VAL A 311 6.71 -36.53 -12.49
N GLN A 312 6.95 -37.83 -12.39
CA GLN A 312 5.93 -38.82 -12.05
C GLN A 312 6.23 -39.42 -10.68
N TRP A 313 5.25 -39.43 -9.79
CA TRP A 313 5.38 -40.03 -8.46
C TRP A 313 5.06 -41.52 -8.50
N LYS A 314 5.68 -42.30 -7.61
CA LYS A 314 5.32 -43.71 -7.44
C LYS A 314 3.90 -43.84 -6.90
N LYS A 315 3.22 -44.94 -7.24
CA LYS A 315 1.88 -45.25 -6.75
C LYS A 315 1.85 -45.35 -5.21
N GLY A 316 0.90 -44.64 -4.59
CA GLY A 316 0.66 -44.68 -3.14
C GLY A 316 1.37 -43.58 -2.34
N ILE A 317 2.12 -42.68 -2.98
CA ILE A 317 2.72 -41.52 -2.31
C ILE A 317 1.65 -40.48 -1.96
N GLY A 318 1.67 -40.03 -0.71
CA GLY A 318 0.80 -38.96 -0.22
C GLY A 318 1.24 -37.60 -0.76
N LEU A 319 0.28 -36.70 -1.00
CA LEU A 319 0.56 -35.36 -1.55
C LEU A 319 1.48 -34.53 -0.64
N ASP A 320 1.43 -34.76 0.68
CA ASP A 320 2.26 -34.09 1.67
C ASP A 320 3.75 -34.46 1.54
N GLU A 321 4.06 -35.72 1.27
CA GLU A 321 5.43 -36.20 1.06
C GLU A 321 6.02 -35.68 -0.26
N ALA A 322 5.19 -35.63 -1.31
CA ALA A 322 5.55 -35.02 -2.59
C ALA A 322 5.82 -33.51 -2.44
N ASN A 323 4.97 -32.79 -1.70
CA ASN A 323 5.14 -31.36 -1.44
C ASN A 323 6.39 -31.06 -0.61
N ALA A 324 6.71 -31.89 0.38
CA ALA A 324 7.93 -31.76 1.18
C ALA A 324 9.20 -31.91 0.33
N LEU A 325 9.21 -32.87 -0.62
CA LEU A 325 10.33 -33.03 -1.55
C LEU A 325 10.45 -31.85 -2.51
N LEU A 326 9.34 -31.40 -3.09
CA LEU A 326 9.34 -30.26 -4.01
C LEU A 326 9.88 -28.99 -3.34
N ALA A 327 9.42 -28.71 -2.10
CA ALA A 327 9.93 -27.61 -1.29
C ALA A 327 11.43 -27.72 -0.99
N ALA A 328 11.93 -28.92 -0.68
CA ALA A 328 13.35 -29.16 -0.44
C ALA A 328 14.22 -28.97 -1.69
N THR A 329 13.66 -29.21 -2.88
CA THR A 329 14.35 -29.02 -4.17
C THR A 329 14.18 -27.63 -4.78
N GLY A 330 13.42 -26.73 -4.14
CA GLY A 330 13.08 -25.43 -4.71
C GLY A 330 12.22 -25.51 -5.97
N ALA A 331 11.45 -26.60 -6.11
CA ALA A 331 10.58 -26.85 -7.25
C ALA A 331 9.21 -26.21 -7.05
N VAL A 332 8.73 -25.51 -8.07
CA VAL A 332 7.39 -24.92 -8.13
C VAL A 332 6.55 -25.73 -9.11
N VAL A 333 5.36 -26.18 -8.70
CA VAL A 333 4.45 -26.89 -9.59
C VAL A 333 3.83 -25.91 -10.58
N VAL A 334 4.08 -26.15 -11.86
CA VAL A 334 3.55 -25.38 -13.00
C VAL A 334 2.24 -25.97 -13.50
N GLY A 335 2.03 -27.28 -13.34
CA GLY A 335 0.77 -27.93 -13.69
C GLY A 335 0.77 -29.44 -13.44
N GLY A 336 -0.40 -30.06 -13.50
CA GLY A 336 -0.60 -31.50 -13.24
C GLY A 336 -1.48 -31.76 -12.01
N PRO A 337 -1.81 -33.03 -11.72
CA PRO A 337 -1.43 -34.22 -12.47
C PRO A 337 -2.17 -34.31 -13.82
N ASP A 338 -1.48 -34.69 -14.89
CA ASP A 338 -2.13 -35.02 -16.16
C ASP A 338 -2.87 -36.37 -16.09
N ALA A 339 -3.54 -36.77 -17.17
CA ALA A 339 -4.26 -38.05 -17.23
C ALA A 339 -3.36 -39.28 -17.00
N GLN A 340 -2.03 -39.12 -17.02
CA GLN A 340 -1.02 -40.13 -16.78
C GLN A 340 -0.36 -39.98 -15.38
N GLY A 341 -0.83 -39.03 -14.55
CA GLY A 341 -0.33 -38.80 -13.19
C GLY A 341 0.99 -38.01 -13.14
N ARG A 342 1.34 -37.30 -14.22
CA ARG A 342 2.60 -36.54 -14.33
C ARG A 342 2.41 -35.08 -13.97
N TRP A 343 3.44 -34.51 -13.34
CA TRP A 343 3.47 -33.16 -12.81
C TRP A 343 4.55 -32.36 -13.53
N ARG A 344 4.20 -31.16 -13.99
CA ARG A 344 5.11 -30.19 -14.59
C ARG A 344 5.64 -29.28 -13.50
N VAL A 345 6.95 -29.17 -13.40
CA VAL A 345 7.61 -28.38 -12.35
C VAL A 345 8.66 -27.44 -12.96
N HIS A 346 8.78 -26.27 -12.36
CA HIS A 346 9.82 -25.28 -12.63
C HIS A 346 10.83 -25.33 -11.48
N LEU A 347 12.11 -25.25 -11.79
CA LEU A 347 13.20 -25.32 -10.80
C LEU A 347 14.03 -24.06 -10.84
N VAL A 348 14.38 -23.53 -9.66
CA VAL A 348 15.31 -22.41 -9.53
C VAL A 348 16.73 -22.80 -9.99
N ASP A 349 17.13 -24.06 -9.76
CA ASP A 349 18.34 -24.67 -10.32
C ASP A 349 17.97 -26.02 -10.96
N VAL A 350 17.89 -26.03 -12.29
CA VAL A 350 17.44 -27.20 -13.07
C VAL A 350 18.40 -28.39 -12.90
N ALA A 351 19.72 -28.16 -12.89
CA ALA A 351 20.71 -29.24 -12.84
C ALA A 351 20.74 -29.89 -11.45
N GLN A 352 20.74 -29.09 -10.39
CA GLN A 352 20.73 -29.60 -9.02
C GLN A 352 19.37 -30.22 -8.67
N GLY A 353 18.27 -29.57 -9.04
CA GLY A 353 16.92 -30.04 -8.78
C GLY A 353 16.60 -31.34 -9.51
N GLN A 354 17.03 -31.49 -10.77
CA GLN A 354 16.87 -32.75 -11.52
C GLN A 354 17.62 -33.91 -10.85
N ALA A 355 18.86 -33.68 -10.39
CA ALA A 355 19.65 -34.71 -9.71
C ALA A 355 19.00 -35.16 -8.40
N LEU A 356 18.45 -34.22 -7.62
CA LEU A 356 17.76 -34.53 -6.36
C LEU A 356 16.42 -35.25 -6.57
N LEU A 357 15.65 -34.85 -7.58
CA LEU A 357 14.39 -35.51 -7.93
C LEU A 357 14.64 -36.93 -8.47
N ALA A 358 15.66 -37.11 -9.32
CA ALA A 358 16.03 -38.42 -9.86
C ALA A 358 16.60 -39.37 -8.80
N ALA A 359 17.25 -38.83 -7.75
CA ALA A 359 17.78 -39.61 -6.63
C ALA A 359 16.71 -39.96 -5.57
N SER A 360 15.53 -39.35 -5.63
CA SER A 360 14.49 -39.53 -4.61
C SER A 360 13.80 -40.88 -4.74
N PRO A 361 13.59 -41.62 -3.63
CA PRO A 361 12.86 -42.88 -3.67
C PRO A 361 11.37 -42.70 -3.96
N LEU A 362 10.84 -41.46 -3.88
CA LEU A 362 9.44 -41.12 -4.09
C LEU A 362 9.09 -40.93 -5.57
N VAL A 363 10.09 -40.70 -6.41
CA VAL A 363 9.92 -40.37 -7.83
C VAL A 363 10.06 -41.64 -8.67
N GLU A 364 9.12 -41.83 -9.60
CA GLU A 364 9.09 -42.92 -10.57
C GLU A 364 9.86 -42.55 -11.84
N SER A 365 9.70 -41.33 -12.33
CA SER A 365 10.46 -40.81 -13.48
C SER A 365 10.60 -39.29 -13.43
N VAL A 366 11.71 -38.79 -13.98
CA VAL A 366 11.99 -37.37 -14.24
C VAL A 366 12.41 -37.24 -15.70
N GLY A 367 11.75 -36.37 -16.45
CA GLY A 367 12.04 -36.12 -17.85
C GLY A 367 11.95 -34.65 -18.22
N ALA A 368 12.40 -34.32 -19.43
CA ALA A 368 12.12 -33.03 -20.05
C ALA A 368 10.60 -32.86 -20.27
N PRO A 369 10.09 -31.61 -20.31
CA PRO A 369 8.68 -31.28 -20.45
C PRO A 369 7.95 -31.88 -21.64
#